data_AF-A0A2Z5ECI0-F1
#
_entry.id   AF-A0A2Z5ECI0-F1
#
_cell.length_a   1.000
_cell.length_b   1.000
_cell.length_c   1.000
_cell.angle_alpha   90.00
_cell.angle_beta   90.00
_cell.angle_gamma   90.00
#
_symmetry.space_group_name_H-M   'P 1'
#
loop_
_entity.id
_entity.type
_entity.pdbx_description
1 polymer ?
#
loop_
_entity_poly.entity_id
_entity_poly.type
_entity_poly.pdbx_seq_one_letter_code
_entity_poly.pdbx_strand_id
1 'polypeptide(L)'
;MNFTSDRVRSIGWISVLVICGAVSIGLTLRVNAVKSQVHDTEKRMVWVKQDIDFLETEFQTRSNQQALKQLNDLEFGYKAPIAGQYIEGERQLAALGKAAGPGAPQPIRYANAEKPEDGDGSSLLAMVSPVTGATAAALPEGADKAAAKGRDPEREAIARDAAAIGKRLARIEVAEAAQQ
;
A
#
# COMPACT_ATOMS: atom_id res chain seq x y z
N MET A 1 47.10 -0.36 -72.20
CA MET A 1 46.12 0.75 -72.06
C MET A 1 46.74 1.80 -71.16
N ASN A 2 47.18 2.92 -71.73
CA ASN A 2 47.84 3.99 -70.98
C ASN A 2 46.78 4.86 -70.32
N PHE A 3 46.61 4.71 -69.00
CA PHE A 3 45.82 5.65 -68.22
C PHE A 3 46.56 6.98 -68.20
N THR A 4 45.90 8.05 -68.66
CA THR A 4 46.47 9.40 -68.59
C THR A 4 46.69 9.77 -67.12
N SER A 5 47.82 10.40 -66.81
CA SER A 5 48.24 10.72 -65.43
C SER A 5 47.13 11.41 -64.61
N ASP A 6 46.32 12.26 -65.26
CA ASP A 6 45.16 12.92 -64.66
C ASP A 6 44.06 11.95 -64.18
N ARG A 7 43.81 10.86 -64.91
CA ARG A 7 42.83 9.83 -64.53
C ARG A 7 43.29 9.09 -63.28
N VAL A 8 44.58 8.77 -63.19
CA VAL A 8 45.18 8.11 -62.03
C VAL A 8 45.12 9.04 -60.80
N ARG A 9 45.45 10.33 -60.98
CA ARG A 9 45.32 11.37 -59.95
C ARG A 9 43.87 11.51 -59.47
N SER A 10 42.91 11.57 -60.39
CA SER A 10 41.48 11.71 -60.05
C SER A 10 40.93 10.46 -59.33
N ILE A 11 41.33 9.26 -59.75
CA ILE A 11 40.96 8.01 -59.07
C ILE A 11 41.51 8.01 -57.64
N GLY A 12 42.75 8.48 -57.45
CA GLY A 12 43.37 8.58 -56.13
C GLY A 12 42.57 9.48 -55.19
N TRP A 13 42.17 10.67 -55.65
CA TRP A 13 41.34 11.57 -54.84
C TRP A 13 39.97 10.98 -54.50
N ILE A 14 39.31 10.31 -55.46
CA ILE A 14 38.03 9.64 -55.21
C ILE A 14 38.21 8.53 -54.16
N SER A 15 39.27 7.71 -54.25
CA SER A 15 39.53 6.66 -53.26
C SER A 15 39.72 7.21 -51.86
N VAL A 16 40.43 8.35 -51.71
CA VAL A 16 40.64 9.00 -50.41
C VAL A 16 39.32 9.51 -49.83
N LEU A 17 38.46 10.13 -50.66
CA LEU A 17 37.13 10.58 -50.22
C LEU A 17 36.24 9.42 -49.79
N VAL A 18 36.26 8.30 -50.53
CA VAL A 18 35.50 7.10 -50.18
C VAL A 18 35.98 6.52 -48.85
N ILE A 19 37.30 6.42 -48.64
CA ILE A 19 37.87 5.93 -47.37
C ILE A 19 37.47 6.86 -46.22
N CYS A 20 37.56 8.17 -46.40
CA CYS A 20 37.15 9.16 -45.39
C CYS A 20 35.66 9.04 -45.06
N GLY A 21 34.81 8.88 -46.08
CA GLY A 21 33.38 8.65 -45.91
C GLY A 21 33.08 7.35 -45.16
N ALA A 22 33.74 6.26 -45.52
CA ALA A 22 33.59 4.96 -44.87
C ALA A 22 33.98 5.02 -43.38
N VAL A 23 35.08 5.70 -43.04
CA VAL A 23 35.50 5.91 -41.64
C VAL A 23 34.46 6.74 -40.89
N SER A 24 33.95 7.81 -41.49
CA SER A 24 32.94 8.69 -40.88
C SER A 24 31.63 7.93 -40.58
N ILE A 25 31.19 7.09 -41.52
CA ILE A 25 30.02 6.23 -41.34
C ILE A 25 30.30 5.19 -40.24
N GLY A 26 31.46 4.55 -40.26
CA GLY A 26 31.86 3.58 -39.24
C GLY A 26 31.84 4.17 -37.83
N LEU A 27 32.33 5.40 -37.66
CA LEU A 27 32.27 6.12 -36.39
C LEU A 27 30.83 6.41 -35.96
N THR A 28 29.98 6.83 -36.89
CA THR A 28 28.56 7.13 -36.60
C THR A 28 27.81 5.88 -36.12
N LEU A 29 28.04 4.74 -36.78
CA LEU A 29 27.46 3.46 -36.36
C LEU A 29 27.97 3.01 -34.99
N ARG A 30 29.27 3.20 -34.70
CA ARG A 30 29.85 2.93 -33.38
C ARG A 30 29.22 3.79 -32.30
N VAL A 31 29.04 5.09 -32.55
CA VAL A 31 28.39 6.01 -31.60
C VAL A 31 26.96 5.58 -31.32
N ASN A 32 26.19 5.19 -32.36
CA ASN A 32 24.83 4.70 -32.18
C ASN A 32 24.77 3.40 -31.38
N ALA A 33 25.72 2.48 -31.61
CA ALA A 33 25.82 1.24 -30.83
C ALA A 33 26.14 1.53 -29.35
N VAL A 34 27.08 2.43 -29.08
CA VAL A 34 27.43 2.84 -27.70
C VAL A 34 26.24 3.52 -27.02
N LYS A 35 25.54 4.42 -27.72
CA LYS A 35 24.33 5.07 -27.19
C LYS A 35 23.26 4.05 -26.80
N SER A 36 23.05 3.01 -27.61
CA SER A 36 22.12 1.92 -27.26
C SER A 36 22.56 1.17 -26.00
N GLN A 37 23.84 0.82 -25.89
CA GLN A 37 24.38 0.13 -24.71
C GLN A 37 24.23 0.96 -23.43
N VAL A 38 24.44 2.29 -23.52
CA VAL A 38 24.20 3.20 -22.39
C VAL A 38 22.73 3.17 -21.97
N HIS A 39 21.79 3.28 -22.92
CA HIS A 39 20.36 3.23 -22.59
C HIS A 39 19.92 1.89 -21.99
N ASP A 40 20.46 0.77 -22.45
CA ASP A 40 20.15 -0.54 -21.85
C ASP A 40 20.70 -0.65 -20.42
N THR A 41 21.88 -0.09 -20.16
CA THR A 41 22.48 -0.02 -18.82
C THR A 41 21.69 0.91 -17.90
N GLU A 42 21.23 2.06 -18.39
CA GLU A 42 20.37 2.98 -17.64
C GLU A 42 19.06 2.30 -17.23
N LYS A 43 18.40 1.59 -18.16
CA LYS A 43 17.20 0.80 -17.84
C LYS A 43 17.51 -0.26 -16.78
N ARG A 44 18.64 -0.95 -16.89
CA ARG A 44 19.06 -1.95 -15.90
C ARG A 44 19.27 -1.31 -14.53
N MET A 45 19.88 -0.13 -14.48
CA MET A 45 20.08 0.62 -13.23
C MET A 45 18.74 0.98 -12.59
N VAL A 46 17.76 1.46 -13.36
CA VAL A 46 16.43 1.79 -12.84
C VAL A 46 15.73 0.54 -12.29
N TRP A 47 15.79 -0.59 -13.01
CA TRP A 47 15.21 -1.85 -12.56
C TRP A 47 15.85 -2.34 -11.25
N VAL A 48 17.19 -2.33 -11.16
CA VAL A 48 17.89 -2.73 -9.94
C VAL A 48 17.57 -1.81 -8.76
N LYS A 49 17.40 -0.49 -9.00
CA LYS A 49 16.97 0.44 -7.95
C LYS A 49 15.57 0.10 -7.43
N GLN A 50 14.63 -0.20 -8.31
CA GLN A 50 13.28 -0.62 -7.92
C GLN A 50 13.30 -1.90 -7.08
N ASP A 51 14.14 -2.87 -7.45
CA ASP A 51 14.31 -4.09 -6.66
C ASP A 51 14.88 -3.79 -5.27
N ILE A 52 15.89 -2.89 -5.18
CA ILE A 52 16.46 -2.48 -3.89
C ILE A 52 15.40 -1.81 -3.02
N ASP A 53 14.64 -0.86 -3.55
CA ASP A 53 13.59 -0.15 -2.82
C ASP A 53 12.49 -1.12 -2.33
N PHE A 54 12.14 -2.10 -3.17
CA PHE A 54 11.19 -3.15 -2.81
C PHE A 54 11.73 -4.03 -1.68
N LEU A 55 12.98 -4.51 -1.80
CA LEU A 55 13.64 -5.30 -0.76
C LEU A 55 13.77 -4.52 0.55
N GLU A 56 14.16 -3.25 0.49
CA GLU A 56 14.27 -2.40 1.67
C GLU A 56 12.92 -2.25 2.36
N THR A 57 11.84 -2.05 1.60
CA THR A 57 10.48 -1.96 2.14
C THR A 57 10.05 -3.27 2.82
N GLU A 58 10.35 -4.42 2.21
CA GLU A 58 10.10 -5.73 2.83
C GLU A 58 10.90 -5.90 4.12
N PHE A 59 12.19 -5.54 4.10
CA PHE A 59 13.07 -5.64 5.25
C PHE A 59 12.64 -4.72 6.38
N GLN A 60 12.33 -3.46 6.12
CA GLN A 60 11.82 -2.52 7.12
C GLN A 60 10.54 -3.05 7.76
N THR A 61 9.61 -3.61 6.97
CA THR A 61 8.36 -4.15 7.49
C THR A 61 8.58 -5.39 8.37
N ARG A 62 9.42 -6.36 7.93
CA ARG A 62 9.69 -7.60 8.70
C ARG A 62 10.60 -7.37 9.91
N SER A 63 11.63 -6.55 9.76
CA SER A 63 12.55 -6.23 10.85
C SER A 63 11.89 -5.40 11.94
N ASN A 64 10.97 -4.49 11.60
CA ASN A 64 10.25 -3.69 12.61
C ASN A 64 9.41 -4.59 13.53
N GLN A 65 8.74 -5.61 12.99
CA GLN A 65 8.01 -6.58 13.83
C GLN A 65 8.95 -7.40 14.72
N GLN A 66 10.08 -7.85 14.19
CA GLN A 66 11.09 -8.58 14.97
C GLN A 66 11.75 -7.72 16.03
N ALA A 67 12.04 -6.44 15.72
CA ALA A 67 12.63 -5.48 16.63
C ALA A 67 11.66 -5.09 17.75
N LEU A 68 10.39 -4.83 17.42
CA LEU A 68 9.35 -4.58 18.43
C LEU A 68 9.15 -5.79 19.35
N LYS A 69 9.17 -7.00 18.78
CA LYS A 69 9.12 -8.22 19.58
C LYS A 69 10.34 -8.35 20.49
N GLN A 70 11.54 -8.15 19.97
CA GLN A 70 12.77 -8.25 20.75
C GLN A 70 12.82 -7.19 21.86
N LEU A 71 12.42 -5.95 21.57
CA LEU A 71 12.29 -4.89 22.56
C LEU A 71 11.25 -5.24 23.61
N ASN A 72 10.12 -5.79 23.18
CA ASN A 72 9.10 -6.27 24.11
C ASN A 72 9.62 -7.37 25.03
N ASP A 73 10.33 -8.36 24.49
CA ASP A 73 10.92 -9.46 25.23
C ASP A 73 12.00 -8.99 26.22
N LEU A 74 12.75 -7.93 25.88
CA LEU A 74 13.80 -7.36 26.72
C LEU A 74 13.29 -6.44 27.83
N GLU A 75 12.32 -5.57 27.54
CA GLU A 75 11.90 -4.50 28.46
C GLU A 75 10.57 -4.77 29.17
N PHE A 76 9.62 -5.43 28.50
CA PHE A 76 8.22 -5.45 28.95
C PHE A 76 7.69 -6.85 29.26
N GLY A 77 8.16 -7.88 28.58
CA GLY A 77 7.66 -9.24 28.67
C GLY A 77 6.17 -9.37 28.35
N TYR A 78 5.60 -8.49 27.52
CA TYR A 78 4.18 -8.54 27.21
C TYR A 78 3.87 -9.77 26.35
N LYS A 79 3.04 -10.65 26.89
CA LYS A 79 2.52 -11.81 26.16
C LYS A 79 1.04 -11.58 25.89
N ALA A 80 0.60 -11.86 24.66
CA ALA A 80 -0.83 -11.83 24.35
C ALA A 80 -1.57 -12.79 25.30
N PRO A 81 -2.72 -12.38 25.88
CA PRO A 81 -3.48 -13.24 26.77
C PRO A 81 -3.94 -14.51 26.05
N ILE A 82 -3.88 -15.64 26.75
CA ILE A 82 -4.36 -16.92 26.21
C ILE A 82 -5.88 -16.98 26.28
N ALA A 83 -6.52 -17.81 25.43
CA ALA A 83 -7.98 -17.96 25.37
C ALA A 83 -8.62 -18.18 26.76
N GLY A 84 -7.97 -18.99 27.62
CA GLY A 84 -8.46 -19.25 28.99
C GLY A 84 -8.30 -18.11 30.00
N GLN A 85 -7.68 -16.99 29.63
CA GLN A 85 -7.65 -15.76 30.43
C GLN A 85 -8.79 -14.80 30.07
N TYR A 86 -9.53 -15.08 28.99
CA TYR A 86 -10.72 -14.35 28.65
C TYR A 86 -11.93 -14.97 29.34
N ILE A 87 -12.87 -14.11 29.73
CA ILE A 87 -14.15 -14.53 30.27
C ILE A 87 -15.08 -14.76 29.08
N GLU A 88 -15.51 -16.00 28.86
CA GLU A 88 -16.28 -16.38 27.67
C GLU A 88 -17.76 -15.97 27.77
N GLY A 89 -18.25 -15.64 28.97
CA GLY A 89 -19.63 -15.20 29.13
C GLY A 89 -20.00 -14.74 30.54
N GLU A 90 -21.22 -14.22 30.66
CA GLU A 90 -21.76 -13.58 31.85
C GLU A 90 -21.76 -14.49 33.08
N ARG A 91 -21.91 -15.81 32.89
CA ARG A 91 -21.88 -16.78 34.00
C ARG A 91 -20.48 -16.89 34.63
N GLN A 92 -19.43 -16.88 33.81
CA GLN A 92 -18.04 -16.86 34.29
C GLN A 92 -17.71 -15.51 34.95
N LEU A 93 -18.26 -14.42 34.41
CA LEU A 93 -18.14 -13.08 35.01
C LEU A 93 -18.81 -13.01 36.39
N ALA A 94 -20.02 -13.57 36.53
CA ALA A 94 -20.74 -13.62 37.79
C ALA A 94 -20.01 -14.44 38.86
N ALA A 95 -19.28 -15.49 38.46
CA ALA A 95 -18.46 -16.30 39.36
C ALA A 95 -17.23 -15.53 39.91
N LEU A 96 -16.77 -14.48 39.22
CA LEU A 96 -15.69 -13.61 39.68
C LEU A 96 -16.17 -12.50 40.62
N GLY A 97 -17.49 -12.34 40.79
CA GLY A 97 -18.09 -11.35 41.69
C GLY A 97 -17.76 -11.64 43.16
N LYS A 98 -17.24 -10.65 43.88
CA LYS A 98 -16.96 -10.76 45.32
C LYS A 98 -18.27 -10.76 46.11
N ALA A 99 -18.39 -11.64 47.11
CA ALA A 99 -19.51 -11.61 48.04
C ALA A 99 -19.58 -10.26 48.77
N ALA A 100 -20.79 -9.74 48.96
CA ALA A 100 -21.02 -8.49 49.67
C ALA A 100 -20.40 -8.56 51.08
N GLY A 101 -19.48 -7.64 51.38
CA GLY A 101 -18.86 -7.54 52.70
C GLY A 101 -19.83 -7.04 53.77
N PRO A 102 -19.55 -7.24 55.06
CA PRO A 102 -20.35 -6.68 56.14
C PRO A 102 -20.39 -5.14 56.02
N GLY A 103 -21.59 -4.57 55.93
CA GLY A 103 -21.81 -3.14 55.70
C GLY A 103 -21.87 -2.70 54.23
N ALA A 104 -21.85 -3.63 53.27
CA ALA A 104 -22.03 -3.29 51.86
C ALA A 104 -23.44 -2.69 51.63
N PRO A 105 -23.55 -1.58 50.86
CA PRO A 105 -24.84 -0.98 50.54
C PRO A 105 -25.74 -1.98 49.81
N GLN A 106 -27.05 -1.87 50.02
CA GLN A 106 -28.00 -2.75 49.31
C GLN A 106 -27.84 -2.56 47.79
N PRO A 107 -27.84 -3.66 47.00
CA PRO A 107 -27.68 -3.57 45.56
C PRO A 107 -28.71 -2.61 44.97
N ILE A 108 -28.23 -1.63 44.20
CA ILE A 108 -29.08 -0.64 43.54
C ILE A 108 -29.97 -1.40 42.56
N ARG A 109 -31.23 -1.59 42.94
CA ARG A 109 -32.25 -2.14 42.04
C ARG A 109 -32.66 -1.01 41.11
N TYR A 110 -32.15 -1.05 39.88
CA TYR A 110 -32.73 -0.26 38.80
C TYR A 110 -34.13 -0.81 38.54
N ALA A 111 -35.14 -0.13 39.07
CA ALA A 111 -36.45 -0.21 38.44
C ALA A 111 -36.26 0.33 37.03
N ASN A 112 -36.72 -0.39 36.00
CA ASN A 112 -36.90 0.21 34.68
C ASN A 112 -37.93 1.33 34.88
N ALA A 113 -37.44 2.53 35.16
CA ALA A 113 -38.25 3.72 35.24
C ALA A 113 -38.67 4.03 33.81
N GLU A 114 -39.98 4.07 33.59
CA GLU A 114 -40.53 4.75 32.44
C GLU A 114 -39.91 6.14 32.35
N LYS A 115 -39.41 6.48 31.16
CA LYS A 115 -38.57 7.64 30.90
C LYS A 115 -39.30 8.90 31.40
N PRO A 116 -38.73 9.65 32.37
CA PRO A 116 -39.23 10.99 32.62
C PRO A 116 -38.90 11.83 31.40
N GLU A 117 -39.95 12.27 30.71
CA GLU A 117 -39.90 13.47 29.87
C GLU A 117 -39.44 14.59 30.82
N ASP A 118 -38.38 15.31 30.45
CA ASP A 118 -37.79 16.45 31.16
C ASP A 118 -36.76 16.11 32.27
N GLY A 119 -35.49 16.09 31.87
CA GLY A 119 -34.35 16.00 32.78
C GLY A 119 -33.02 15.99 32.04
N ASP A 120 -32.50 17.19 31.81
CA ASP A 120 -31.18 17.55 31.26
C ASP A 120 -30.13 16.43 31.26
N GLY A 121 -29.82 15.96 30.05
CA GLY A 121 -28.89 14.88 29.79
C GLY A 121 -27.50 15.25 30.31
N SER A 122 -27.05 14.51 31.32
CA SER A 122 -25.66 14.45 31.76
C SER A 122 -24.74 14.49 30.52
N SER A 123 -24.00 15.60 30.40
CA SER A 123 -23.03 15.85 29.35
C SER A 123 -21.95 14.77 29.41
N LEU A 124 -22.20 13.66 28.71
CA LEU A 124 -21.15 12.78 28.25
C LEU A 124 -20.24 13.65 27.40
N LEU A 125 -19.04 13.92 27.93
CA LEU A 125 -18.00 14.72 27.29
C LEU A 125 -18.02 14.43 25.79
N ALA A 126 -18.33 15.48 25.00
CA ALA A 126 -18.53 15.35 23.58
C ALA A 126 -17.26 14.75 22.96
N MET A 127 -17.36 13.51 22.49
CA MET A 127 -16.28 12.87 21.74
C MET A 127 -16.12 13.66 20.43
N VAL A 128 -15.04 14.44 20.33
CA VAL A 128 -14.70 15.23 19.15
C VAL A 128 -13.75 14.40 18.29
N SER A 129 -14.06 14.28 17.00
CA SER A 129 -13.15 13.64 16.04
C SER A 129 -11.91 14.52 15.80
N PRO A 130 -10.67 13.98 15.91
CA PRO A 130 -9.45 14.76 15.71
C PRO A 130 -9.25 15.21 14.25
N VAL A 131 -10.00 14.64 13.30
CA VAL A 131 -9.84 14.94 11.86
C VAL A 131 -10.81 16.02 11.37
N THR A 132 -11.98 16.17 11.99
CA THR A 132 -13.02 17.13 11.57
C THR A 132 -13.43 18.13 12.64
N GLY A 133 -13.05 17.93 13.91
CA GLY A 133 -13.43 18.82 15.01
C GLY A 133 -14.93 18.84 15.34
N ALA A 134 -15.75 18.03 14.66
CA ALA A 134 -17.18 17.95 14.87
C ALA A 134 -17.52 17.02 16.05
N THR A 135 -18.51 17.42 16.85
CA THR A 135 -19.10 16.57 17.89
C THR A 135 -20.07 15.58 17.26
N ALA A 136 -20.23 14.39 17.86
CA ALA A 136 -21.13 13.36 17.36
C ALA A 136 -22.59 13.85 17.16
N ALA A 137 -23.02 14.87 17.90
CA ALA A 137 -24.35 15.50 17.78
C ALA A 137 -24.50 16.44 16.55
N ALA A 138 -23.38 16.84 15.92
CA ALA A 138 -23.38 17.73 14.76
C ALA A 138 -23.33 16.97 13.42
N LEU A 139 -23.23 15.63 13.43
CA LEU A 139 -23.37 14.85 12.20
C LEU A 139 -24.87 14.68 11.88
N PRO A 140 -25.35 15.14 10.71
CA PRO A 140 -26.71 14.86 10.30
C PRO A 140 -26.89 13.34 10.13
N GLU A 141 -27.95 12.79 10.71
CA GLU A 141 -28.34 11.36 10.75
C GLU A 141 -28.70 10.76 9.36
N GLY A 142 -28.22 11.38 8.29
CA GLY A 142 -28.42 10.97 6.89
C GLY A 142 -27.23 11.26 5.98
N ALA A 143 -26.04 11.53 6.54
CA ALA A 143 -24.83 11.82 5.76
C ALA A 143 -24.35 10.64 4.90
N ASP A 144 -24.81 9.41 5.15
CA ASP A 144 -24.47 8.23 4.34
C ASP A 144 -25.05 8.29 2.92
N LYS A 145 -26.14 9.05 2.69
CA LYS A 145 -26.73 9.20 1.35
C LYS A 145 -26.28 10.45 0.61
N ALA A 146 -25.80 11.48 1.31
CA ALA A 146 -25.32 12.71 0.68
C ALA A 146 -23.85 12.60 0.21
N ALA A 147 -23.03 11.77 0.87
CA ALA A 147 -21.65 11.48 0.43
C ALA A 147 -21.59 10.74 -0.93
N ALA A 148 -22.71 10.15 -1.39
CA ALA A 148 -22.78 9.47 -2.68
C ALA A 148 -22.84 10.42 -3.90
N LYS A 149 -23.07 11.73 -3.70
CA LYS A 149 -23.28 12.69 -4.82
C LYS A 149 -22.02 13.47 -5.24
N GLY A 150 -20.92 13.32 -4.50
CA GLY A 150 -19.61 13.86 -4.86
C GLY A 150 -18.59 12.74 -4.94
N ARG A 151 -18.78 11.78 -5.84
CA ARG A 151 -17.85 10.67 -5.99
C ARG A 151 -16.66 11.15 -6.83
N ASP A 152 -15.48 11.19 -6.22
CA ASP A 152 -14.24 11.44 -6.95
C ASP A 152 -14.14 10.46 -8.13
N PRO A 153 -13.90 10.94 -9.37
CA PRO A 153 -13.83 10.08 -10.56
C PRO A 153 -12.72 9.03 -10.45
N GLU A 154 -11.68 9.32 -9.65
CA GLU A 154 -10.57 8.44 -9.35
C GLU A 154 -10.99 7.24 -8.47
N ARG A 155 -11.85 7.45 -7.46
CA ARG A 155 -12.40 6.35 -6.65
C ARG A 155 -13.27 5.41 -7.47
N GLU A 156 -14.03 5.94 -8.44
CA GLU A 156 -14.81 5.11 -9.36
C GLU A 156 -13.94 4.34 -10.36
N ALA A 157 -12.80 4.89 -10.77
CA ALA A 157 -11.82 4.19 -11.59
C ALA A 157 -11.17 3.05 -10.79
N ILE A 158 -10.73 3.32 -9.57
CA ILE A 158 -10.13 2.32 -8.68
C ILE A 158 -11.12 1.18 -8.36
N ALA A 159 -12.38 1.51 -8.08
CA ALA A 159 -13.41 0.49 -7.82
C ALA A 159 -13.70 -0.38 -9.05
N ARG A 160 -13.70 0.21 -10.27
CA ARG A 160 -13.86 -0.53 -11.52
C ARG A 160 -12.67 -1.44 -11.81
N ASP A 161 -11.46 -0.97 -11.56
CA ASP A 161 -10.24 -1.77 -11.74
C ASP A 161 -10.17 -2.92 -10.74
N ALA A 162 -10.53 -2.68 -9.47
CA ALA A 162 -10.63 -3.72 -8.45
C ALA A 162 -11.65 -4.81 -8.85
N ALA A 163 -12.82 -4.43 -9.37
CA ALA A 163 -13.82 -5.38 -9.86
C ALA A 163 -13.34 -6.16 -11.11
N ALA A 164 -12.54 -5.54 -11.98
CA ALA A 164 -11.95 -6.20 -13.14
C ALA A 164 -10.87 -7.21 -12.74
N ILE A 165 -10.09 -6.92 -11.71
CA ILE A 165 -9.09 -7.85 -11.14
C ILE A 165 -9.78 -9.10 -10.58
N GLY A 166 -10.85 -8.95 -9.79
CA GLY A 166 -11.61 -10.08 -9.26
C GLY A 166 -12.17 -11.01 -10.35
N LYS A 167 -12.65 -10.45 -11.48
CA LYS A 167 -13.11 -11.24 -12.63
C LYS A 167 -11.98 -11.99 -13.35
N ARG A 168 -10.77 -11.42 -13.40
CA ARG A 168 -9.60 -12.07 -14.02
C ARG A 168 -9.10 -13.22 -13.16
N LEU A 169 -9.05 -13.02 -11.84
CA LEU A 169 -8.67 -14.06 -10.88
C LEU A 169 -9.67 -15.23 -10.89
N ALA A 170 -10.96 -14.93 -10.85
CA ALA A 170 -12.00 -15.96 -10.93
C ALA A 170 -11.94 -16.76 -12.26
N ARG A 171 -11.55 -16.12 -13.37
CA ARG A 171 -11.36 -16.82 -14.66
C ARG A 171 -10.14 -17.75 -14.62
N ILE A 172 -9.07 -17.35 -13.94
CA ILE A 172 -7.85 -18.16 -13.81
C ILE A 172 -8.13 -19.39 -12.94
N GLU A 173 -8.81 -19.24 -11.80
CA GLU A 173 -9.19 -20.37 -10.94
C GLU A 173 -10.09 -21.38 -11.66
N VAL A 174 -11.06 -20.91 -12.45
CA VAL A 174 -11.94 -21.80 -13.22
C VAL A 174 -11.19 -22.51 -14.36
N ALA A 175 -10.19 -21.85 -14.97
CA ALA A 175 -9.36 -22.47 -16.00
C ALA A 175 -8.39 -23.52 -15.41
N GLU A 176 -7.86 -23.28 -14.21
CA GLU A 176 -7.00 -24.21 -13.48
C GLU A 176 -7.79 -25.44 -12.99
N ALA A 177 -9.01 -25.24 -12.49
CA ALA A 177 -9.91 -26.33 -12.07
C ALA A 177 -10.40 -27.21 -13.24
N ALA A 178 -10.39 -26.73 -14.48
CA ALA A 178 -10.76 -27.49 -15.67
C ALA A 178 -9.60 -28.28 -16.31
N GLN A 179 -8.36 -28.07 -15.84
CA GLN A 179 -7.15 -28.74 -16.32
C GLN A 179 -6.68 -29.90 -15.41
N GLN A 180 -7.35 -30.11 -14.27
CA GLN A 180 -7.17 -31.26 -13.38
C GLN A 180 -8.21 -32.34 -13.69
#